data_AF-A0A2D5PJI3-F1
#
_entry.id   AF-A0A2D5PJI3-F1
#
_cell.length_a   1.000
_cell.length_b   1.000
_cell.length_c   1.000
_cell.angle_alpha   90.00
_cell.angle_beta   90.00
_cell.angle_gamma   90.00
#
_symmetry.space_group_name_H-M   'P 1'
#
loop_
_entity.id
_entity.type
_entity.pdbx_description
1 polymer ?
#
loop_
_entity_poly.entity_id
_entity_poly.type
_entity_poly.pdbx_seq_one_letter_code
_entity_poly.pdbx_strand_id
1 'polypeptide(L)'
;MQDFDTTSTQSLIDRYYEEEKAQREIEQTLAALTMRLDANDLAMLNVIARRFRKTRDEVAQEVLSNALIDLFARLEAGERKLIARDADDAARALADEIAEENGVANVDVKTGVWANHDRQITKLERKKAKMQEQQASEAKKAQARSGATETPAPAAAEASNEDSDAQQNEQSVTSAATEQAEAEGVSAETPAPATDAADDQNEQDEDTKVSMFGG
;
A
#
# COMPACT_ATOMS: atom_id res chain seq x y z
N MET A 1 49.90 -11.95 -3.84
CA MET A 1 48.81 -12.51 -3.02
C MET A 1 47.76 -12.97 -4.00
N GLN A 2 47.46 -14.27 -4.04
CA GLN A 2 46.41 -14.80 -4.90
C GLN A 2 45.08 -14.50 -4.23
N ASP A 3 44.29 -13.64 -4.88
CA ASP A 3 42.87 -13.52 -4.63
C ASP A 3 42.24 -14.86 -4.96
N PHE A 4 42.04 -15.69 -3.94
CA PHE A 4 41.19 -16.85 -4.07
C PHE A 4 39.77 -16.33 -4.25
N ASP A 5 39.27 -16.46 -5.47
CA ASP A 5 37.87 -16.31 -5.81
C ASP A 5 37.08 -17.31 -4.96
N THR A 6 36.59 -16.87 -3.80
CA THR A 6 35.76 -17.64 -2.86
C THR A 6 34.31 -17.75 -3.36
N THR A 7 34.12 -17.90 -4.67
CA THR A 7 32.85 -18.38 -5.29
C THR A 7 32.51 -19.83 -4.92
N SER A 8 33.30 -20.42 -4.04
CA SER A 8 33.11 -21.70 -3.36
C SER A 8 32.14 -21.53 -2.19
N THR A 9 31.32 -22.55 -1.91
CA THR A 9 30.43 -22.83 -0.77
C THR A 9 30.55 -22.00 0.54
N GLN A 10 31.71 -21.43 0.88
CA GLN A 10 31.88 -20.41 1.93
C GLN A 10 31.03 -19.16 1.66
N SER A 11 31.00 -18.62 0.42
CA SER A 11 30.12 -17.50 0.07
C SER A 11 28.63 -17.85 0.22
N LEU A 12 28.26 -19.13 0.08
CA LEU A 12 26.90 -19.59 0.33
C LEU A 12 26.55 -19.59 1.82
N ILE A 13 27.51 -19.98 2.69
CA ILE A 13 27.34 -19.93 4.14
C ILE A 13 27.25 -18.49 4.62
N ASP A 14 28.09 -17.58 4.10
CA ASP A 14 28.04 -16.15 4.42
C ASP A 14 26.68 -15.56 4.02
N ARG A 15 26.19 -15.90 2.82
CA ARG A 15 24.83 -15.53 2.38
C ARG A 15 23.75 -16.08 3.30
N TYR A 16 23.87 -17.31 3.80
CA TYR A 16 22.90 -17.84 4.76
C TYR A 16 22.94 -17.09 6.10
N TYR A 17 24.12 -16.70 6.58
CA TYR A 17 24.22 -15.86 7.78
C TYR A 17 23.64 -14.46 7.56
N GLU A 18 23.81 -13.88 6.37
CA GLU A 18 23.19 -12.61 6.00
C GLU A 18 21.66 -12.74 5.93
N GLU A 19 21.13 -13.79 5.30
CA GLU A 19 19.69 -14.07 5.23
C GLU A 19 19.09 -14.32 6.63
N GLU A 20 19.78 -15.07 7.49
CA GLU A 20 19.35 -15.32 8.87
C GLU A 20 19.39 -14.04 9.71
N LYS A 21 20.41 -13.20 9.52
CA LYS A 21 20.50 -11.89 10.18
C LYS A 21 19.36 -10.98 9.73
N ALA A 22 19.09 -10.92 8.43
CA ALA A 22 17.98 -10.15 7.88
C ALA A 22 16.63 -10.64 8.39
N GLN A 23 16.42 -11.95 8.49
CA GLN A 23 15.19 -12.51 9.08
C GLN A 23 15.05 -12.12 10.55
N ARG A 24 16.11 -12.21 11.35
CA ARG A 24 16.06 -11.78 12.75
C ARG A 24 15.78 -10.29 12.90
N GLU A 25 16.38 -9.45 12.05
CA GLU A 25 16.10 -8.01 12.06
C GLU A 25 14.62 -7.74 11.75
N ILE A 26 14.04 -8.43 10.77
CA ILE A 26 12.60 -8.31 10.47
C ILE A 26 11.75 -8.80 11.65
N GLU A 27 12.07 -9.96 12.23
CA GLU A 27 11.34 -10.50 13.38
C GLU A 27 11.37 -9.54 14.59
N GLN A 28 12.48 -8.85 14.82
CA GLN A 28 12.59 -7.83 15.87
C GLN A 28 11.76 -6.57 15.61
N THR A 29 11.26 -6.36 14.38
CA THR A 29 10.33 -5.27 14.08
C THR A 29 8.86 -5.66 14.23
N LEU A 30 8.58 -6.92 14.58
CA LEU A 30 7.22 -7.45 14.66
C LEU A 30 6.83 -7.73 16.12
N ALA A 31 5.55 -7.54 16.42
CA ALA A 31 4.95 -7.98 17.67
C ALA A 31 4.42 -9.42 17.56
N ALA A 32 4.60 -10.21 18.61
CA ALA A 32 4.06 -11.56 18.69
C ALA A 32 2.60 -11.55 19.19
N LEU A 33 1.67 -12.08 18.39
CA LEU A 33 0.27 -12.27 18.78
C LEU A 33 -0.02 -13.75 19.05
N THR A 34 -0.37 -14.10 20.29
CA THR A 34 -0.78 -15.46 20.65
C THR A 34 -2.30 -15.60 20.70
N MET A 35 -2.86 -16.52 19.91
CA MET A 35 -4.31 -16.77 19.84
C MET A 35 -4.65 -18.20 20.28
N ARG A 36 -5.84 -18.38 20.87
CA ARG A 36 -6.41 -19.71 21.17
C ARG A 36 -7.59 -19.95 20.23
N LEU A 37 -7.48 -20.98 19.40
CA LEU A 37 -8.50 -21.40 18.44
C LEU A 37 -9.14 -22.71 18.91
N ASP A 38 -10.39 -22.93 18.49
CA ASP A 38 -11.04 -24.21 18.72
C ASP A 38 -10.44 -25.31 17.81
N ALA A 39 -10.82 -26.56 18.06
CA ALA A 39 -10.28 -27.68 17.29
C ALA A 39 -10.72 -27.67 15.81
N ASN A 40 -11.91 -27.14 15.51
CA ASN A 40 -12.45 -27.15 14.15
C ASN A 40 -11.74 -26.11 13.27
N ASP A 41 -11.59 -24.90 13.77
CA ASP A 41 -10.91 -23.79 13.08
C ASP A 41 -9.43 -24.12 12.89
N LEU A 42 -8.79 -24.71 13.91
CA LEU A 42 -7.41 -25.16 13.80
C LEU A 42 -7.27 -26.28 12.75
N ALA A 43 -8.24 -27.19 12.66
CA ALA A 43 -8.24 -28.23 11.63
C ALA A 43 -8.39 -27.63 10.22
N MET A 44 -9.28 -26.65 10.04
CA MET A 44 -9.46 -25.97 8.76
C MET A 44 -8.21 -25.18 8.36
N LEU A 45 -7.63 -24.43 9.29
CA LEU A 45 -6.37 -23.71 9.09
C LEU A 45 -5.25 -24.67 8.65
N ASN A 46 -5.16 -25.85 9.27
CA ASN A 46 -4.20 -26.89 8.90
C ASN A 46 -4.40 -27.45 7.50
N VAL A 47 -5.65 -27.64 7.07
CA VAL A 47 -5.96 -28.13 5.73
C VAL A 47 -5.57 -27.09 4.68
N ILE A 48 -5.87 -25.82 4.93
CA ILE A 48 -5.53 -24.70 4.04
C ILE A 48 -4.01 -24.53 3.96
N ALA A 49 -3.32 -24.47 5.10
CA ALA A 49 -1.86 -24.33 5.17
C ALA A 49 -1.14 -25.43 4.38
N ARG A 50 -1.56 -26.70 4.55
CA ARG A 50 -1.03 -27.83 3.78
C ARG A 50 -1.29 -27.71 2.29
N ARG A 51 -2.49 -27.25 1.89
CA ARG A 51 -2.84 -27.08 0.47
C ARG A 51 -1.95 -26.05 -0.22
N PHE A 52 -1.60 -24.97 0.46
CA PHE A 52 -0.81 -23.87 -0.10
C PHE A 52 0.68 -23.94 0.24
N ARG A 53 1.14 -24.98 0.95
CA ARG A 53 2.53 -25.14 1.42
C ARG A 53 3.01 -23.93 2.24
N LYS A 54 2.14 -23.41 3.08
CA LYS A 54 2.40 -22.30 4.01
C LYS A 54 2.40 -22.80 5.45
N THR A 55 3.00 -22.04 6.34
CA THR A 55 2.85 -22.26 7.79
C THR A 55 1.45 -21.83 8.25
N ARG A 56 1.03 -22.29 9.44
CA ARG A 56 -0.26 -21.88 10.01
C ARG A 56 -0.29 -20.39 10.28
N ASP A 57 0.82 -19.85 10.74
CA ASP A 57 0.95 -18.45 11.15
C ASP A 57 0.90 -17.53 9.93
N GLU A 58 1.54 -17.91 8.81
CA GLU A 58 1.43 -17.19 7.54
C GLU A 58 -0.02 -17.11 7.05
N VAL A 59 -0.76 -18.23 7.09
CA VAL A 59 -2.17 -18.25 6.67
C VAL A 59 -3.02 -17.42 7.64
N ALA A 60 -2.79 -17.53 8.94
CA ALA A 60 -3.52 -16.75 9.94
C ALA A 60 -3.28 -15.25 9.77
N GLN A 61 -2.03 -14.82 9.52
CA GLN A 61 -1.67 -13.43 9.27
C GLN A 61 -2.35 -12.90 8.01
N GLU A 62 -2.33 -13.65 6.90
CA GLU A 62 -2.98 -13.24 5.65
C GLU A 62 -4.51 -13.15 5.80
N VAL A 63 -5.12 -14.12 6.46
CA VAL A 63 -6.57 -14.11 6.70
C VAL A 63 -6.95 -12.94 7.62
N LEU A 64 -6.20 -12.71 8.70
CA LEU A 64 -6.44 -11.61 9.62
C LEU A 64 -6.29 -10.25 8.92
N SER A 65 -5.21 -10.05 8.16
CA SER A 65 -4.98 -8.80 7.42
C SER A 65 -6.12 -8.47 6.46
N ASN A 66 -6.59 -9.46 5.70
CA ASN A 66 -7.72 -9.26 4.78
C ASN A 66 -9.05 -9.08 5.53
N ALA A 67 -9.29 -9.84 6.59
CA ALA A 67 -10.50 -9.72 7.39
C ALA A 67 -10.62 -8.33 8.04
N LEU A 68 -9.51 -7.73 8.49
CA LEU A 68 -9.51 -6.37 9.02
C LEU A 68 -9.93 -5.34 7.95
N ILE A 69 -9.45 -5.47 6.72
CA ILE A 69 -9.85 -4.60 5.61
C ILE A 69 -11.34 -4.78 5.28
N ASP A 70 -11.83 -6.03 5.24
CA ASP A 70 -13.24 -6.32 4.97
C ASP A 70 -14.17 -5.77 6.06
N LEU A 71 -13.79 -5.91 7.32
CA LEU A 71 -14.53 -5.33 8.45
C LEU A 71 -14.51 -3.81 8.39
N PHE A 72 -13.35 -3.21 8.10
CA PHE A 72 -13.19 -1.77 7.94
C PHE A 72 -14.05 -1.21 6.79
N ALA A 73 -14.18 -1.94 5.69
CA ALA A 73 -15.03 -1.60 4.56
C ALA A 73 -16.54 -1.68 4.85
N ARG A 74 -16.96 -2.31 5.95
CA ARG A 74 -18.38 -2.37 6.36
C ARG A 74 -18.81 -1.19 7.23
N LEU A 75 -17.86 -0.43 7.77
CA LEU A 75 -18.13 0.76 8.58
C LEU A 75 -18.70 1.89 7.73
N GLU A 76 -19.42 2.82 8.35
CA GLU A 76 -19.92 4.02 7.66
C GLU A 76 -18.77 4.97 7.31
N ALA A 77 -18.89 5.71 6.20
CA ALA A 77 -17.78 6.55 5.70
C ALA A 77 -17.29 7.61 6.71
N GLY A 78 -18.18 8.17 7.52
CA GLY A 78 -17.82 9.16 8.56
C GLY A 78 -17.00 8.53 9.69
N GLU A 79 -17.44 7.38 10.18
CA GLU A 79 -16.78 6.60 11.24
C GLU A 79 -15.45 6.01 10.75
N ARG A 80 -15.46 5.42 9.55
CA ARG A 80 -14.30 4.82 8.89
C ARG A 80 -13.12 5.78 8.82
N LYS A 81 -13.36 7.05 8.48
CA LYS A 81 -12.31 8.08 8.40
C LYS A 81 -11.66 8.37 9.75
N LEU A 82 -12.45 8.40 10.83
CA LEU A 82 -11.94 8.63 12.18
C LEU A 82 -11.11 7.42 12.65
N ILE A 83 -11.67 6.22 12.49
CA ILE A 83 -10.98 4.96 12.86
C ILE A 83 -9.69 4.78 12.07
N ALA A 84 -9.65 5.14 10.78
CA ALA A 84 -8.42 5.07 10.00
C ALA A 84 -7.31 5.95 10.59
N ARG A 85 -7.65 7.19 10.96
CA ARG A 85 -6.66 8.11 11.56
C ARG A 85 -6.17 7.57 12.89
N ASP A 86 -7.11 7.16 13.76
CA ASP A 86 -6.77 6.67 15.09
C ASP A 86 -5.96 5.36 15.01
N ALA A 87 -6.22 4.49 14.03
CA ALA A 87 -5.43 3.29 13.77
C ALA A 87 -4.03 3.61 13.23
N ASP A 88 -3.89 4.57 12.33
CA ASP A 88 -2.58 5.02 11.83
C ASP A 88 -1.75 5.69 12.94
N ASP A 89 -2.39 6.43 13.86
CA ASP A 89 -1.74 7.03 15.02
C ASP A 89 -1.36 5.95 16.07
N ALA A 90 -2.24 4.99 16.33
CA ALA A 90 -1.95 3.85 17.21
C ALA A 90 -0.85 2.94 16.65
N ALA A 91 -0.76 2.77 15.33
CA ALA A 91 0.29 1.98 14.69
C ALA A 91 1.69 2.57 14.94
N ARG A 92 1.82 3.91 14.98
CA ARG A 92 3.09 4.56 15.37
C ARG A 92 3.43 4.29 16.83
N ALA A 93 2.46 4.47 17.72
CA ALA A 93 2.67 4.23 19.15
C ALA A 93 3.06 2.76 19.42
N LEU A 94 2.42 1.80 18.75
CA LEU A 94 2.77 0.39 18.85
C LEU A 94 4.16 0.08 18.30
N ALA A 95 4.62 0.76 17.26
CA ALA A 95 5.96 0.55 16.75
C ALA A 95 7.04 1.10 17.67
N ASP A 96 6.78 2.22 18.34
CA ASP A 96 7.64 2.70 19.41
C ASP A 96 7.72 1.68 20.56
N GLU A 97 6.58 1.09 20.97
CA GLU A 97 6.54 0.01 21.97
C GLU A 97 7.31 -1.24 21.52
N ILE A 98 7.14 -1.69 20.28
CA ILE A 98 7.89 -2.83 19.72
C ILE A 98 9.39 -2.54 19.68
N ALA A 99 9.79 -1.32 19.31
CA ALA A 99 11.19 -0.90 19.31
C ALA A 99 11.79 -1.00 20.72
N GLU A 100 11.06 -0.53 21.74
CA GLU A 100 11.45 -0.63 23.14
C GLU A 100 11.52 -2.08 23.63
N GLU A 101 10.50 -2.90 23.37
CA GLU A 101 10.42 -4.30 23.81
C GLU A 101 11.51 -5.19 23.19
N ASN A 102 11.79 -4.99 21.91
CA ASN A 102 12.77 -5.79 21.17
C ASN A 102 14.19 -5.19 21.21
N GLY A 103 14.37 -4.03 21.87
CA GLY A 103 15.66 -3.36 22.00
C GLY A 103 16.22 -2.81 20.68
N VAL A 104 15.34 -2.48 19.73
CA VAL A 104 15.68 -1.91 18.43
C VAL A 104 15.53 -0.38 18.48
N ALA A 105 16.37 0.36 17.77
CA ALA A 105 16.34 1.83 17.83
C ALA A 105 15.05 2.44 17.25
N ASN A 106 14.49 1.83 16.21
CA ASN A 106 13.24 2.27 15.56
C ASN A 106 12.67 1.13 14.71
N VAL A 107 11.34 1.04 14.66
CA VAL A 107 10.60 0.17 13.74
C VAL A 107 10.01 1.02 12.62
N ASP A 108 10.37 0.74 11.37
CA ASP A 108 9.84 1.49 10.23
C ASP A 108 8.34 1.18 10.01
N VAL A 109 7.49 2.19 10.25
CA VAL A 109 6.04 2.10 10.03
C VAL A 109 5.64 2.92 8.84
N LYS A 110 5.05 2.24 7.86
CA LYS A 110 4.39 2.91 6.73
C LYS A 110 3.25 3.80 7.24
N THR A 111 3.36 5.09 6.95
CA THR A 111 2.35 6.07 7.39
C THR A 111 1.10 6.06 6.49
N GLY A 112 -0.07 6.29 7.10
CA GLY A 112 -1.31 6.51 6.36
C GLY A 112 -1.88 5.27 5.66
N VAL A 113 -1.59 4.06 6.17
CA VAL A 113 -2.04 2.80 5.56
C VAL A 113 -3.56 2.71 5.61
N TRP A 114 -4.15 2.97 6.77
CA TRP A 114 -5.60 2.90 6.95
C TRP A 114 -6.30 4.07 6.27
N ALA A 115 -5.72 5.27 6.33
CA ALA A 115 -6.21 6.41 5.57
C ALA A 115 -6.21 6.16 4.04
N ASN A 116 -5.26 5.38 3.52
CA ASN A 116 -5.25 4.98 2.12
C ASN A 116 -6.36 3.96 1.82
N HIS A 117 -6.54 2.94 2.67
CA HIS A 117 -7.64 2.00 2.54
C HIS A 117 -9.01 2.70 2.54
N ASP A 118 -9.24 3.70 3.41
CA ASP A 118 -10.47 4.50 3.41
C ASP A 118 -10.74 5.17 2.05
N ARG A 119 -9.70 5.81 1.47
CA ARG A 119 -9.80 6.45 0.15
C ARG A 119 -10.12 5.43 -0.94
N GLN A 120 -9.50 4.26 -0.91
CA GLN A 120 -9.73 3.20 -1.88
C GLN A 120 -11.16 2.66 -1.78
N ILE A 121 -11.64 2.38 -0.57
CA ILE A 121 -12.99 1.87 -0.36
C ILE A 121 -14.02 2.92 -0.78
N THR A 122 -13.83 4.19 -0.40
CA THR A 122 -14.70 5.30 -0.84
C THR A 122 -14.77 5.40 -2.37
N LYS A 123 -13.64 5.20 -3.07
CA LYS A 123 -13.60 5.19 -4.54
C LYS A 123 -14.39 4.01 -5.11
N LEU A 124 -14.27 2.83 -4.52
CA LEU A 124 -15.00 1.62 -4.93
C LEU A 124 -16.51 1.77 -4.68
N GLU A 125 -16.92 2.30 -3.55
CA GLU A 125 -18.32 2.58 -3.20
C GLU A 125 -18.94 3.57 -4.20
N ARG A 126 -18.24 4.66 -4.52
CA ARG A 126 -18.69 5.62 -5.55
C ARG A 126 -18.82 4.97 -6.93
N LYS A 127 -17.87 4.10 -7.31
CA LYS A 127 -17.94 3.37 -8.59
C LYS A 127 -19.13 2.42 -8.62
N LYS A 128 -19.39 1.71 -7.51
CA LYS A 128 -20.53 0.79 -7.37
C LYS A 128 -21.87 1.54 -7.41
N ALA A 129 -21.98 2.67 -6.72
CA ALA A 129 -23.17 3.51 -6.73
C ALA A 129 -23.47 4.04 -8.15
N LYS A 130 -22.46 4.54 -8.87
CA LYS A 130 -22.62 5.00 -10.26
C LYS A 130 -23.07 3.87 -11.20
N MET A 131 -22.50 2.68 -11.07
CA MET A 131 -22.88 1.52 -11.89
C MET A 131 -24.31 1.06 -11.59
N GLN A 132 -24.71 1.06 -10.32
CA GLN A 132 -26.09 0.74 -9.91
C GLN A 132 -27.09 1.78 -10.43
N GLU A 133 -26.74 3.07 -10.40
CA GLU A 133 -27.57 4.14 -10.97
C GLU A 133 -27.70 4.01 -12.49
N GLN A 134 -26.60 3.73 -13.19
CA GLN A 134 -26.61 3.48 -14.64
C GLN A 134 -27.50 2.29 -14.99
N GLN A 135 -27.32 1.14 -14.33
CA GLN A 135 -28.14 -0.05 -14.52
C GLN A 135 -29.62 0.21 -14.21
N ALA A 136 -29.93 0.96 -13.15
CA ALA A 136 -31.29 1.33 -12.81
C ALA A 136 -31.91 2.28 -13.87
N SER A 137 -31.11 3.20 -14.43
CA SER A 137 -31.57 4.11 -15.48
C SER A 137 -31.82 3.39 -16.81
N GLU A 138 -30.98 2.42 -17.16
CA GLU A 138 -31.13 1.58 -18.35
C GLU A 138 -32.32 0.63 -18.23
N ALA A 139 -32.51 0.02 -17.05
CA ALA A 139 -33.69 -0.80 -16.76
C ALA A 139 -35.00 0.01 -16.87
N LYS A 140 -35.02 1.25 -16.36
CA LYS A 140 -36.17 2.16 -16.51
C LYS A 140 -36.42 2.55 -17.96
N LYS A 141 -35.37 2.83 -18.75
CA LYS A 141 -35.49 3.13 -20.20
C LYS A 141 -35.97 1.91 -21.00
N ALA A 142 -35.53 0.71 -20.65
CA ALA A 142 -35.98 -0.53 -21.27
C ALA A 142 -37.45 -0.81 -20.96
N GLN A 143 -37.89 -0.65 -19.71
CA GLN A 143 -39.31 -0.78 -19.34
C GLN A 143 -40.20 0.26 -20.02
N ALA A 144 -39.74 1.51 -20.15
CA ALA A 144 -40.48 2.55 -20.87
C ALA A 144 -40.61 2.26 -22.38
N ARG A 145 -39.64 1.56 -22.98
CA ARG A 145 -39.72 1.12 -24.39
C ARG A 145 -40.61 -0.10 -24.59
N SER A 146 -40.68 -1.03 -23.63
CA SER A 146 -41.59 -2.19 -23.70
C SER A 146 -43.05 -1.85 -23.37
N GLY A 147 -43.31 -0.76 -22.63
CA GLY A 147 -44.65 -0.28 -22.31
C GLY A 147 -45.34 0.56 -23.40
N ALA A 148 -44.66 0.83 -24.53
CA ALA A 148 -45.17 1.72 -25.59
C ALA A 148 -45.89 0.98 -26.74
N THR A 149 -46.35 -0.26 -26.55
CA THR A 149 -47.07 -1.02 -27.58
C THR A 149 -48.54 -1.20 -27.22
N GLU A 150 -49.29 -0.09 -27.13
CA GLU A 150 -50.73 -0.08 -27.38
C GLU A 150 -51.18 1.34 -27.75
N THR A 151 -51.12 1.65 -29.05
CA THR A 151 -51.96 2.69 -29.64
C THR A 151 -52.18 2.37 -31.13
N PRO A 152 -53.42 2.18 -31.60
CA PRO A 152 -53.71 2.27 -33.01
C PRO A 152 -54.26 3.67 -33.37
N ALA A 153 -53.53 4.31 -34.28
CA ALA A 153 -53.98 5.07 -35.46
C ALA A 153 -54.78 6.41 -35.33
N PRO A 154 -54.68 7.30 -36.35
CA PRO A 154 -54.86 8.75 -36.22
C PRO A 154 -56.22 9.25 -36.72
N ALA A 155 -56.68 10.40 -36.20
CA ALA A 155 -57.74 11.19 -36.80
C ALA A 155 -57.37 12.68 -36.74
N ALA A 156 -57.41 13.34 -37.89
CA ALA A 156 -57.12 14.74 -38.11
C ALA A 156 -58.27 15.64 -37.64
N ALA A 157 -57.95 16.83 -37.11
CA ALA A 157 -58.67 18.08 -37.33
C ALA A 157 -57.85 19.27 -36.81
N GLU A 158 -57.92 20.35 -37.58
CA GLU A 158 -57.12 21.57 -37.55
C GLU A 158 -57.36 22.49 -36.35
N ALA A 159 -56.37 23.33 -36.03
CA ALA A 159 -56.41 24.79 -36.21
C ALA A 159 -55.75 25.60 -35.08
N SER A 160 -54.97 26.61 -35.52
CA SER A 160 -54.79 27.94 -34.89
C SER A 160 -53.70 28.17 -33.83
N ASN A 161 -52.58 28.71 -34.33
CA ASN A 161 -52.01 30.06 -34.07
C ASN A 161 -51.54 30.55 -32.68
N GLU A 162 -50.54 31.44 -32.81
CA GLU A 162 -49.95 32.43 -31.88
C GLU A 162 -48.86 31.89 -30.94
N ASP A 163 -47.58 32.05 -31.30
CA ASP A 163 -46.78 33.29 -31.27
C ASP A 163 -46.43 33.75 -29.84
N SER A 164 -45.17 33.57 -29.47
CA SER A 164 -44.44 34.43 -28.54
C SER A 164 -42.96 34.17 -28.70
N ASP A 165 -42.42 34.99 -29.59
CA ASP A 165 -41.05 35.50 -29.62
C ASP A 165 -40.50 35.84 -28.22
N ALA A 166 -39.29 35.39 -27.93
CA ALA A 166 -38.34 36.08 -27.04
C ALA A 166 -36.94 35.47 -27.25
N GLN A 167 -36.35 35.99 -28.31
CA GLN A 167 -34.94 36.00 -28.66
C GLN A 167 -34.02 36.44 -27.49
N GLN A 168 -32.73 36.12 -27.66
CA GLN A 168 -31.53 36.72 -27.07
C GLN A 168 -30.98 36.09 -25.76
N ASN A 169 -29.67 35.87 -25.61
CA ASN A 169 -28.50 35.95 -26.49
C ASN A 169 -27.29 35.54 -25.61
N GLU A 170 -26.29 34.88 -26.21
CA GLU A 170 -24.84 34.96 -25.89
C GLU A 170 -24.36 34.73 -24.42
N GLN A 171 -23.25 34.05 -24.12
CA GLN A 171 -22.05 33.71 -24.86
C GLN A 171 -21.17 32.80 -23.97
N SER A 172 -20.29 32.01 -24.60
CA SER A 172 -18.90 31.69 -24.19
C SER A 172 -18.65 31.12 -22.78
N VAL A 173 -17.82 30.09 -22.57
CA VAL A 173 -16.53 29.82 -23.20
C VAL A 173 -16.15 28.34 -23.03
N THR A 174 -15.50 27.85 -24.07
CA THR A 174 -14.65 26.67 -24.20
C THR A 174 -13.54 26.56 -23.14
N SER A 175 -13.21 25.32 -22.73
CA SER A 175 -11.85 24.81 -22.44
C SER A 175 -11.95 23.28 -22.28
N ALA A 176 -11.78 22.52 -23.36
CA ALA A 176 -10.51 21.94 -23.80
C ALA A 176 -9.98 20.85 -22.85
N ALA A 177 -10.19 19.59 -23.27
CA ALA A 177 -9.49 18.42 -22.79
C ALA A 177 -8.08 18.39 -23.39
N THR A 178 -7.07 18.06 -22.57
CA THR A 178 -5.85 17.38 -23.00
C THR A 178 -5.29 16.57 -21.83
N GLU A 179 -5.37 15.24 -21.95
CA GLU A 179 -4.47 14.30 -21.28
C GLU A 179 -3.18 14.16 -22.11
N GLN A 180 -2.02 14.28 -21.46
CA GLN A 180 -0.74 13.63 -21.81
C GLN A 180 0.20 13.88 -20.62
N ALA A 181 0.49 12.86 -19.81
CA ALA A 181 1.55 11.86 -19.98
C ALA A 181 2.94 12.43 -19.66
N GLU A 182 3.37 12.27 -18.41
CA GLU A 182 4.78 12.17 -18.06
C GLU A 182 4.98 10.94 -17.18
N ALA A 183 5.72 9.98 -17.74
CA ALA A 183 6.30 8.85 -17.06
C ALA A 183 7.70 9.27 -16.61
N GLU A 184 7.96 9.33 -15.30
CA GLU A 184 9.32 9.42 -14.78
C GLU A 184 9.96 8.03 -14.82
N GLY A 185 10.85 7.83 -15.79
CA GLY A 185 11.78 6.73 -15.86
C GLY A 185 13.19 7.20 -15.50
N VAL A 186 13.75 6.60 -14.44
CA VAL A 186 15.15 6.21 -14.20
C VAL A 186 16.23 6.98 -15.00
N SER A 187 17.07 7.74 -14.27
CA SER A 187 18.52 7.66 -14.44
C SER A 187 19.22 8.26 -13.21
N ALA A 188 19.75 7.39 -12.35
CA ALA A 188 20.70 7.78 -11.31
C ALA A 188 22.09 7.86 -11.98
N GLU A 189 22.57 9.07 -12.21
CA GLU A 189 23.94 9.33 -12.64
C GLU A 189 24.79 9.60 -11.39
N THR A 190 25.81 8.75 -11.24
CA THR A 190 26.86 8.77 -10.23
C THR A 190 27.65 10.08 -10.25
N PRO A 191 27.90 10.71 -9.09
CA PRO A 191 29.11 11.51 -8.91
C PRO A 191 30.16 10.67 -8.20
N ALA A 192 31.25 10.41 -8.92
CA ALA A 192 32.51 9.92 -8.36
C ALA A 192 33.03 10.91 -7.29
N PRO A 193 33.60 10.45 -6.16
CA PRO A 193 34.41 11.32 -5.33
C PRO A 193 35.72 11.63 -6.05
N ALA A 194 35.94 12.92 -6.26
CA ALA A 194 37.23 13.47 -6.67
C ALA A 194 38.30 13.08 -5.65
N THR A 195 39.43 12.63 -6.18
CA THR A 195 40.72 12.49 -5.51
C THR A 195 41.11 13.81 -4.85
N ASP A 196 41.29 13.80 -3.53
CA ASP A 196 42.23 14.71 -2.90
C ASP A 196 43.14 13.89 -1.98
N ALA A 197 44.40 13.84 -2.37
CA ALA A 197 45.48 13.13 -1.71
C ALA A 197 46.49 14.20 -1.28
N ALA A 198 46.57 14.42 0.03
CA ALA A 198 47.63 15.08 0.80
C ALA A 198 46.99 15.41 2.17
N ASP A 199 47.55 15.17 3.34
CA ASP A 199 48.87 14.73 3.78
C ASP A 199 48.68 14.65 5.30
N ASP A 200 48.78 13.48 5.93
CA ASP A 200 48.98 13.41 7.38
C ASP A 200 49.69 12.11 7.74
N GLN A 201 51.02 12.17 7.67
CA GLN A 201 51.92 11.17 8.21
C GLN A 201 51.92 11.29 9.73
N ASN A 202 51.28 10.34 10.41
CA ASN A 202 51.49 10.13 11.84
C ASN A 202 52.21 8.78 12.03
N GLU A 203 53.54 8.83 11.86
CA GLU A 203 54.45 7.77 12.30
C GLU A 203 54.48 7.73 13.82
N GLN A 204 53.86 6.70 14.40
CA GLN A 204 54.12 6.29 15.78
C GLN A 204 55.42 5.48 15.78
N ASP A 205 56.54 6.13 16.06
CA ASP A 205 57.76 5.46 16.51
C ASP A 205 57.61 5.10 17.99
N GLU A 206 57.37 3.81 18.24
CA GLU A 206 57.70 3.18 19.52
C GLU A 206 59.23 3.08 19.65
N ASP A 207 59.87 4.05 20.28
CA ASP A 207 61.24 3.87 20.81
C ASP A 207 61.19 3.71 22.33
N THR A 208 60.85 2.50 22.75
CA THR A 208 60.99 2.05 24.13
C THR A 208 62.47 1.72 24.38
N LYS A 209 63.28 2.74 24.71
CA LYS A 209 64.63 2.53 25.26
C LYS A 209 64.70 2.86 26.75
N VAL A 210 64.63 1.76 27.49
CA VAL A 210 65.10 1.54 28.86
C VAL A 210 66.38 2.32 29.13
N SER A 211 66.32 3.30 30.03
CA SER A 211 67.49 3.83 30.74
C SER A 211 67.17 3.87 32.23
N MET A 212 67.49 2.78 32.91
CA MET A 212 67.66 2.73 34.36
C MET A 212 68.72 1.68 34.68
N PHE A 213 69.70 2.11 35.47
CA PHE A 213 70.68 1.35 36.27
C PHE A 213 71.95 0.78 35.61
N GLY A 214 73.09 1.32 36.07
CA GLY A 214 74.10 0.51 36.76
C GLY A 214 75.51 0.55 36.19
N GLY A 215 76.41 1.30 36.86
CA GLY A 215 77.86 1.29 36.62
C GLY A 215 78.55 2.51 37.20
#